data_AF-M9LSZ5-F1
#
_entry.id   AF-M9LSZ5-F1
#
_cell.length_a   1.000
_cell.length_b   1.000
_cell.length_c   1.000
_cell.angle_alpha   90.00
_cell.angle_beta   90.00
_cell.angle_gamma   90.00
#
_symmetry.space_group_name_H-M   'P 1'
#
loop_
_entity.id
_entity.type
_entity.pdbx_description
1 polymer ?
#
loop_
_entity_poly.entity_id
_entity_poly.type
_entity_poly.pdbx_seq_one_letter_code
_entity_poly.pdbx_strand_id
1 'polypeptide(L)'
;MASRSASSGAIPALDHLILLVNDPRTASSQIDSALERAICTFSALGFQVVRGGLHADGITSNALIVFPDGVYIELVQFEAAPGLSSGEKRADFEARRKRHWWYNSRPGWIDWCLQDGISDGMIQIINDNAHRLRQTAHEEEQRESQDGMRIVAPRLQYLPPQEGGRVTMTGEELRWKVSFPAPPEGSLGNPRSAVPFWCADLTARQLRVPLTRSMHENRSPGIAEITLLYARDTVAAYLDVSLALNQPIDAATLPISSELQLVPNQIPHRLLAAPAPAPKPDTTLAKGEGHPHHQAQMPQRFIRVVVKVAEDPQDFAWIERHGEGLYEVAIYGACPCLAREPCEGGKI
;
A
#
# COMPACT_ATOMS: atom_id res chain seq x y z
N MET A 1 19.38 -35.02 4.42
CA MET A 1 18.03 -34.43 4.45
C MET A 1 18.02 -33.33 5.50
N ALA A 2 18.27 -32.08 5.10
CA ALA A 2 18.21 -30.96 6.02
C ALA A 2 16.74 -30.61 6.26
N SER A 3 16.29 -30.68 7.52
CA SER A 3 14.98 -30.20 7.92
C SER A 3 14.89 -28.71 7.60
N ARG A 4 14.03 -28.35 6.65
CA ARG A 4 13.56 -26.97 6.50
C ARG A 4 12.78 -26.64 7.77
N SER A 5 13.42 -25.95 8.73
CA SER A 5 12.64 -25.26 9.76
C SER A 5 11.80 -24.23 9.03
N ALA A 6 10.47 -24.35 9.10
CA ALA A 6 9.59 -23.26 8.74
C ALA A 6 10.04 -22.05 9.56
N SER A 7 10.63 -21.05 8.91
CA SER A 7 10.87 -19.77 9.56
C SER A 7 9.52 -19.27 10.05
N SER A 8 9.38 -19.03 11.35
CA SER A 8 8.26 -18.27 11.91
C SER A 8 8.07 -17.02 11.04
N GLY A 9 6.95 -16.97 10.31
CA GLY A 9 6.72 -16.05 9.20
C GLY A 9 6.90 -14.60 9.63
N ALA A 10 7.90 -13.92 9.07
CA ALA A 10 8.17 -12.53 9.39
C ALA A 10 6.95 -11.67 9.02
N ILE A 11 6.62 -10.72 9.90
CA ILE A 11 5.61 -9.68 9.61
C ILE A 11 6.15 -8.83 8.46
N PRO A 12 5.42 -8.69 7.33
CA PRO A 12 5.92 -7.94 6.18
C PRO A 12 6.02 -6.44 6.48
N ALA A 13 6.95 -5.78 5.79
CA ALA A 13 7.15 -4.35 5.95
C ALA A 13 6.28 -3.54 4.99
N LEU A 14 5.75 -2.40 5.46
CA LEU A 14 5.06 -1.46 4.58
C LEU A 14 6.07 -0.77 3.65
N ASP A 15 5.83 -0.77 2.34
CA ASP A 15 6.63 -0.02 1.37
C ASP A 15 6.10 1.41 1.26
N HIS A 16 4.86 1.56 0.79
CA HIS A 16 4.25 2.86 0.58
C HIS A 16 2.73 2.81 0.47
N LEU A 17 2.12 3.99 0.56
CA LEU A 17 0.69 4.25 0.38
C LEU A 17 0.51 5.18 -0.83
N ILE A 18 -0.51 4.97 -1.65
CA ILE A 18 -0.72 5.75 -2.88
C ILE A 18 -1.92 6.67 -2.74
N LEU A 19 -1.67 7.97 -2.85
CA LEU A 19 -2.67 9.04 -2.82
C LEU A 19 -2.80 9.67 -4.21
N LEU A 20 -3.94 9.43 -4.88
CA LEU A 20 -4.26 10.02 -6.17
C LEU A 20 -4.76 11.46 -5.99
N VAL A 21 -4.12 12.43 -6.64
CA VAL A 21 -4.40 13.86 -6.43
C VAL A 21 -5.26 14.50 -7.53
N ASN A 22 -5.61 13.78 -8.61
CA ASN A 22 -6.53 14.24 -9.65
C ASN A 22 -7.48 13.15 -10.17
N ASP A 23 -8.61 13.56 -10.76
CA ASP A 23 -9.53 12.60 -11.40
C ASP A 23 -8.99 12.23 -12.79
N PRO A 24 -8.66 10.96 -13.05
CA PRO A 24 -8.04 10.53 -14.31
C PRO A 24 -8.89 10.83 -15.55
N ARG A 25 -10.22 10.88 -15.40
CA ARG A 25 -11.15 11.15 -16.51
C ARG A 25 -11.17 12.61 -16.93
N THR A 26 -10.78 13.51 -16.03
CA THR A 26 -10.75 14.97 -16.28
C THR A 26 -9.34 15.54 -16.32
N ALA A 27 -8.30 14.68 -16.24
CA ALA A 27 -6.90 15.10 -16.25
C ALA A 27 -6.55 15.96 -17.48
N SER A 28 -7.12 15.68 -18.67
CA SER A 28 -6.85 16.48 -19.88
C SER A 28 -7.42 17.90 -19.86
N SER A 29 -8.40 18.19 -19.00
CA SER A 29 -8.97 19.54 -18.85
C SER A 29 -8.37 20.32 -17.69
N GLN A 30 -7.40 19.76 -16.96
CA GLN A 30 -6.74 20.47 -15.88
C GLN A 30 -5.79 21.54 -16.43
N ILE A 31 -5.97 22.76 -15.95
CA ILE A 31 -5.12 23.90 -16.29
C ILE A 31 -3.85 23.89 -15.44
N ASP A 32 -4.02 23.71 -14.12
CA ASP A 32 -2.92 23.67 -13.16
C ASP A 32 -2.61 22.24 -12.72
N SER A 33 -1.33 21.94 -12.53
CA SER A 33 -0.87 20.64 -12.03
C SER A 33 -1.41 20.34 -10.63
N ALA A 34 -2.15 19.23 -10.52
CA ALA A 34 -2.66 18.77 -9.23
C ALA A 34 -1.53 18.30 -8.30
N LEU A 35 -0.48 17.72 -8.89
CA LEU A 35 0.71 17.31 -8.14
C LEU A 35 1.42 18.52 -7.54
N GLU A 36 1.52 19.63 -8.26
CA GLU A 36 2.13 20.87 -7.73
C GLU A 36 1.31 21.46 -6.60
N ARG A 37 -0.02 21.47 -6.71
CA ARG A 37 -0.90 21.86 -5.59
C ARG A 37 -0.71 20.95 -4.38
N ALA A 38 -0.64 19.64 -4.58
CA ALA A 38 -0.41 18.69 -3.50
C ALA A 38 0.97 18.89 -2.84
N ILE A 39 2.02 19.10 -3.62
CA ILE A 39 3.36 19.44 -3.11
C ILE A 39 3.29 20.68 -2.23
N CYS A 40 2.65 21.77 -2.68
CA CYS A 40 2.47 22.98 -1.87
C CYS A 40 1.69 22.72 -0.58
N THR A 41 0.55 22.01 -0.65
CA THR A 41 -0.28 21.70 0.52
C THR A 41 0.49 20.90 1.57
N PHE A 42 1.13 19.79 1.18
CA PHE A 42 1.88 18.97 2.13
C PHE A 42 3.14 19.67 2.65
N SER A 43 3.79 20.50 1.82
CA SER A 43 4.92 21.33 2.28
C SER A 43 4.47 22.35 3.33
N ALA A 44 3.30 22.97 3.16
CA ALA A 44 2.73 23.90 4.14
C ALA A 44 2.39 23.21 5.48
N LEU A 45 2.06 21.91 5.45
CA LEU A 45 1.89 21.07 6.64
C LEU A 45 3.23 20.65 7.28
N GLY A 46 4.37 21.11 6.75
CA GLY A 46 5.71 20.85 7.27
C GLY A 46 6.32 19.52 6.80
N PHE A 47 5.77 18.89 5.77
CA PHE A 47 6.40 17.72 5.14
C PHE A 47 7.45 18.14 4.12
N GLN A 48 8.54 17.36 4.05
CA GLN A 48 9.47 17.46 2.93
C GLN A 48 8.95 16.62 1.78
N VAL A 49 8.47 17.27 0.72
CA VAL A 49 7.96 16.61 -0.48
C VAL A 49 9.02 16.62 -1.58
N VAL A 50 9.32 15.46 -2.14
CA VAL A 50 10.34 15.29 -3.20
C VAL A 50 9.67 14.95 -4.51
N ARG A 51 9.95 15.70 -5.58
CA ARG A 51 9.48 15.29 -6.92
C ARG A 51 10.10 13.94 -7.27
N GLY A 52 9.23 12.99 -7.60
CA GLY A 52 9.66 11.68 -8.04
C GLY A 52 10.03 11.74 -9.51
N GLY A 53 9.01 11.68 -10.38
CA GLY A 53 9.21 11.70 -11.83
C GLY A 53 8.04 11.07 -12.59
N LEU A 54 8.23 10.89 -13.89
CA LEU A 54 7.25 10.26 -14.78
C LEU A 54 7.41 8.73 -14.72
N HIS A 55 6.31 8.01 -14.52
CA HIS A 55 6.31 6.55 -14.61
C HIS A 55 6.67 6.08 -16.01
N ALA A 56 7.24 4.87 -16.12
CA ALA A 56 7.77 4.35 -17.38
C ALA A 56 6.71 4.24 -18.48
N ASP A 57 5.44 4.08 -18.12
CA ASP A 57 4.35 4.10 -19.09
C ASP A 57 4.06 5.50 -19.63
N GLY A 58 4.47 6.58 -18.93
CA GLY A 58 4.19 7.96 -19.27
C GLY A 58 2.75 8.40 -19.02
N ILE A 59 1.93 7.65 -18.27
CA ILE A 59 0.55 8.04 -17.92
C ILE A 59 0.50 8.90 -16.68
N THR A 60 1.32 8.56 -15.68
CA THR A 60 1.27 9.16 -14.36
C THR A 60 2.64 9.68 -13.95
N SER A 61 2.65 10.74 -13.14
CA SER A 61 3.86 11.21 -12.46
C SER A 61 3.62 11.26 -10.95
N ASN A 62 4.71 11.27 -10.19
CA ASN A 62 4.64 11.23 -8.74
C ASN A 62 5.54 12.24 -8.01
N ALA A 63 5.18 12.46 -6.76
CA ALA A 63 6.00 13.08 -5.72
C ALA A 63 5.90 12.25 -4.44
N LEU A 64 6.91 12.34 -3.58
CA LEU A 64 7.10 11.44 -2.45
C LEU A 64 7.16 12.23 -1.15
N ILE A 65 6.48 11.73 -0.13
CA ILE A 65 6.71 12.09 1.27
C ILE A 65 7.37 10.88 1.92
N VAL A 66 8.69 10.94 2.09
CA VAL A 66 9.49 9.82 2.62
C VAL A 66 9.66 9.98 4.11
N PHE A 67 9.42 8.93 4.89
CA PHE A 67 9.61 8.94 6.34
C PHE A 67 10.96 8.35 6.76
N PRO A 68 11.45 8.63 7.98
CA PRO A 68 12.75 8.15 8.47
C PRO A 68 12.90 6.63 8.53
N ASP A 69 11.77 5.90 8.64
CA ASP A 69 11.71 4.44 8.58
C ASP A 69 11.70 3.89 7.13
N GLY A 70 11.73 4.76 6.12
CA GLY A 70 11.77 4.36 4.71
C GLY A 70 10.43 3.93 4.12
N VAL A 71 9.33 4.02 4.88
CA VAL A 71 7.98 4.09 4.32
C VAL A 71 7.82 5.43 3.61
N TYR A 72 6.99 5.49 2.56
CA TYR A 72 6.62 6.77 1.96
C TYR A 72 5.15 6.84 1.55
N ILE A 73 4.63 8.07 1.39
CA ILE A 73 3.37 8.33 0.68
C ILE A 73 3.72 8.77 -0.73
N GLU A 74 3.16 8.08 -1.71
CA GLU A 74 3.25 8.43 -3.12
C GLU A 74 2.06 9.30 -3.52
N LEU A 75 2.34 10.57 -3.77
CA LEU A 75 1.38 11.48 -4.40
C LEU A 75 1.43 11.23 -5.90
N VAL A 76 0.34 10.76 -6.49
CA VAL A 76 0.27 10.39 -7.92
C VAL A 76 -0.72 11.28 -8.64
N GLN A 77 -0.35 11.78 -9.81
CA GLN A 77 -1.29 12.38 -10.75
C GLN A 77 -1.28 11.66 -12.09
N PHE A 78 -2.41 11.67 -12.78
CA PHE A 78 -2.51 11.38 -14.20
C PHE A 78 -2.12 12.59 -15.04
N GLU A 79 -1.30 12.38 -16.05
CA GLU A 79 -0.85 13.42 -16.96
C GLU A 79 -1.98 13.89 -17.88
N ALA A 80 -2.01 15.21 -18.12
CA ALA A 80 -3.01 15.83 -18.97
C ALA A 80 -2.78 15.46 -20.44
N ALA A 81 -1.52 15.33 -20.86
CA ALA A 81 -1.05 15.21 -22.23
C ALA A 81 0.14 14.25 -22.31
N PRO A 82 0.47 13.71 -23.50
CA PRO A 82 1.74 13.01 -23.69
C PRO A 82 2.93 13.96 -23.43
N GLY A 83 4.05 13.39 -23.00
CA GLY A 83 5.29 14.14 -22.84
C GLY A 83 5.74 14.78 -24.15
N LEU A 84 6.26 16.01 -24.10
CA LEU A 84 6.61 16.80 -25.29
C LEU A 84 7.58 16.09 -26.25
N SER A 85 8.44 15.23 -25.72
CA SER A 85 9.44 14.46 -26.48
C SER A 85 8.93 13.13 -27.04
N SER A 86 7.70 12.70 -26.72
CA SER A 86 7.23 11.35 -27.10
C SER A 86 6.80 11.25 -28.57
N GLY A 87 6.42 12.36 -29.20
CA GLY A 87 5.80 12.36 -30.53
C GLY A 87 4.43 11.66 -30.59
N GLU A 88 3.88 11.25 -29.45
CA GLU A 88 2.60 10.55 -29.34
C GLU A 88 1.43 11.50 -29.64
N LYS A 89 0.47 11.05 -30.46
CA LYS A 89 -0.73 11.83 -30.73
C LYS A 89 -1.62 11.86 -29.48
N ARG A 90 -2.29 13.01 -29.26
CA ARG A 90 -3.22 13.19 -28.13
C ARG A 90 -4.27 12.08 -28.02
N ALA A 91 -4.86 11.66 -29.14
CA ALA A 91 -5.89 10.62 -29.15
C ALA A 91 -5.36 9.25 -28.68
N ASP A 92 -4.14 8.89 -29.09
CA ASP A 92 -3.49 7.63 -28.69
C ASP A 92 -3.17 7.64 -27.20
N PHE A 93 -2.64 8.76 -26.71
CA PHE A 93 -2.40 9.02 -25.28
C PHE A 93 -3.68 8.85 -24.45
N GLU A 94 -4.78 9.49 -24.88
CA GLU A 94 -6.06 9.38 -24.18
C GLU A 94 -6.60 7.95 -24.17
N ALA A 95 -6.43 7.21 -25.28
CA ALA A 95 -6.83 5.83 -25.37
C ALA A 95 -6.04 4.92 -24.42
N ARG A 96 -4.72 5.10 -24.29
CA ARG A 96 -3.93 4.34 -23.29
C ARG A 96 -4.25 4.77 -21.86
N ARG A 97 -4.50 6.06 -21.61
CA ARG A 97 -4.93 6.56 -20.29
C ARG A 97 -6.21 5.90 -19.83
N LYS A 98 -7.19 5.74 -20.72
CA LYS A 98 -8.46 5.03 -20.43
C LYS A 98 -8.27 3.54 -20.10
N ARG A 99 -7.19 2.92 -20.57
CA ARG A 99 -6.85 1.51 -20.29
C ARG A 99 -5.99 1.33 -19.05
N HIS A 100 -5.46 2.41 -18.46
CA HIS A 100 -4.66 2.33 -17.26
C HIS A 100 -5.51 1.78 -16.09
N TRP A 101 -4.95 0.89 -15.28
CA TRP A 101 -5.69 0.16 -14.25
C TRP A 101 -6.29 1.07 -13.17
N TRP A 102 -5.69 2.22 -12.88
CA TRP A 102 -6.25 3.24 -11.97
C TRP A 102 -7.16 4.27 -12.65
N TYR A 103 -7.51 4.13 -13.94
CA TYR A 103 -8.29 5.16 -14.65
C TYR A 103 -9.67 5.44 -14.02
N ASN A 104 -10.31 4.42 -13.46
CA ASN A 104 -11.63 4.56 -12.83
C ASN A 104 -11.56 4.94 -11.34
N SER A 105 -10.37 5.05 -10.77
CA SER A 105 -10.17 5.46 -9.38
C SER A 105 -10.62 6.91 -9.16
N ARG A 106 -11.09 7.21 -7.95
CA ARG A 106 -11.36 8.59 -7.51
C ARG A 106 -10.14 9.16 -6.79
N PRO A 107 -9.93 10.49 -6.81
CA PRO A 107 -8.91 11.13 -5.98
C PRO A 107 -9.04 10.70 -4.52
N GLY A 108 -7.92 10.44 -3.84
CA GLY A 108 -7.88 9.82 -2.51
C GLY A 108 -6.95 8.61 -2.48
N TRP A 109 -7.08 7.77 -1.45
CA TRP A 109 -6.31 6.54 -1.31
C TRP A 109 -6.73 5.53 -2.37
N ILE A 110 -5.79 5.09 -3.22
CA ILE A 110 -6.11 4.20 -4.36
C ILE A 110 -5.40 2.85 -4.33
N ASP A 111 -4.30 2.72 -3.56
CA ASP A 111 -3.58 1.47 -3.41
C ASP A 111 -2.55 1.57 -2.25
N TRP A 112 -1.99 0.44 -1.85
CA TRP A 112 -0.92 0.37 -0.86
C TRP A 112 -0.06 -0.88 -1.01
N CYS A 113 1.18 -0.80 -0.56
CA CYS A 113 2.24 -1.70 -0.99
C CYS A 113 3.07 -2.27 0.16
N LEU A 114 3.40 -3.55 0.11
CA LEU A 114 4.37 -4.21 0.97
C LEU A 114 5.73 -4.35 0.30
N GLN A 115 6.80 -4.22 1.09
CA GLN A 115 8.17 -4.41 0.64
C GLN A 115 8.47 -5.87 0.50
N ASP A 116 9.00 -6.23 -0.67
CA ASP A 116 9.60 -7.51 -1.02
C ASP A 116 8.79 -8.76 -0.63
N GLY A 117 8.62 -9.64 -1.59
CA GLY A 117 7.66 -10.75 -1.51
C GLY A 117 7.68 -11.60 -2.76
N ILE A 118 8.33 -11.05 -3.78
CA ILE A 118 8.65 -11.70 -5.03
C ILE A 118 9.99 -12.43 -4.88
N SER A 119 11.00 -11.77 -4.29
CA SER A 119 12.37 -12.28 -4.25
C SER A 119 12.55 -13.41 -3.25
N ASP A 120 11.76 -13.41 -2.18
CA ASP A 120 11.78 -14.42 -1.11
C ASP A 120 10.70 -15.51 -1.28
N GLY A 121 9.85 -15.39 -2.31
CA GLY A 121 8.78 -16.34 -2.61
C GLY A 121 7.52 -16.19 -1.74
N MET A 122 7.40 -15.13 -0.93
CA MET A 122 6.24 -14.90 -0.05
C MET A 122 4.90 -14.93 -0.80
N ILE A 123 4.84 -14.34 -1.99
CA ILE A 123 3.62 -14.34 -2.82
C ILE A 123 3.17 -15.76 -3.16
N GLN A 124 4.11 -16.64 -3.50
CA GLN A 124 3.78 -18.03 -3.82
C GLN A 124 3.24 -18.75 -2.58
N ILE A 125 3.88 -18.55 -1.42
CA ILE A 125 3.43 -19.11 -0.14
C ILE A 125 2.01 -18.63 0.18
N ILE A 126 1.72 -17.35 0.00
CA ILE A 126 0.38 -16.78 0.24
C ILE A 126 -0.65 -17.41 -0.71
N ASN A 127 -0.34 -17.52 -1.99
CA ASN A 127 -1.23 -18.16 -2.97
C ASN A 127 -1.50 -19.63 -2.63
N ASP A 128 -0.46 -20.39 -2.27
CA ASP A 128 -0.58 -21.80 -1.89
C ASP A 128 -1.42 -21.95 -0.61
N ASN A 129 -1.23 -21.05 0.37
CA ASN A 129 -2.03 -21.00 1.59
C ASN A 129 -3.50 -20.71 1.29
N ALA A 130 -3.78 -19.69 0.48
CA ALA A 130 -5.15 -19.32 0.10
C ALA A 130 -5.84 -20.45 -0.66
N HIS A 131 -5.12 -21.10 -1.59
CA HIS A 131 -5.64 -22.25 -2.32
C HIS A 131 -5.99 -23.42 -1.39
N ARG A 132 -5.08 -23.78 -0.47
CA ARG A 132 -5.34 -24.87 0.50
C ARG A 132 -6.56 -24.58 1.36
N LEU A 133 -6.69 -23.35 1.88
CA LEU A 133 -7.84 -22.95 2.71
C LEU A 133 -9.15 -23.05 1.94
N ARG A 134 -9.17 -22.65 0.66
CA ARG A 134 -10.34 -22.84 -0.21
C ARG A 134 -10.68 -24.32 -0.45
N GLN A 135 -9.67 -25.16 -0.65
CA GLN A 135 -9.88 -26.61 -0.82
C GLN A 135 -10.48 -27.24 0.44
N THR A 136 -9.93 -26.92 1.61
CA THR A 136 -10.45 -27.41 2.89
C THR A 136 -11.90 -26.97 3.11
N ALA A 137 -12.20 -25.68 2.89
CA ALA A 137 -13.57 -25.18 3.01
C ALA A 137 -14.54 -25.90 2.05
N HIS A 138 -14.13 -26.16 0.82
CA HIS A 138 -14.95 -26.88 -0.15
C HIS A 138 -15.21 -28.35 0.25
N GLU A 139 -14.20 -29.03 0.78
CA GLU A 139 -14.35 -30.40 1.29
C GLU A 139 -15.28 -30.46 2.51
N GLU A 140 -15.20 -29.48 3.41
CA GLU A 140 -16.08 -29.37 4.58
C GLU A 140 -17.52 -29.08 4.15
N GLU A 141 -17.76 -28.16 3.23
CA GLU A 141 -19.09 -27.87 2.68
C GLU A 141 -19.75 -29.11 2.04
N GLN A 142 -18.97 -29.94 1.35
CA GLN A 142 -19.47 -31.19 0.78
C GLN A 142 -19.87 -32.21 1.86
N ARG A 143 -19.09 -32.30 2.94
CA ARG A 143 -19.33 -33.25 4.05
C ARG A 143 -20.51 -32.82 4.93
N GLU A 144 -20.68 -31.54 5.17
CA GLU A 144 -21.67 -30.97 6.10
C GLU A 144 -22.95 -30.49 5.39
N SER A 145 -23.25 -31.06 4.23
CA SER A 145 -24.37 -30.71 3.33
C SER A 145 -25.79 -30.84 3.94
N GLN A 146 -25.91 -30.98 5.26
CA GLN A 146 -27.17 -31.11 6.00
C GLN A 146 -27.50 -29.93 6.94
N ASP A 147 -26.57 -29.04 7.32
CA ASP A 147 -26.84 -28.02 8.36
C ASP A 147 -26.84 -26.55 7.86
N GLY A 148 -26.65 -26.32 6.55
CA GLY A 148 -26.73 -24.98 5.96
C GLY A 148 -25.68 -23.97 6.46
N MET A 149 -24.63 -24.44 7.14
CA MET A 149 -23.54 -23.60 7.63
C MET A 149 -22.71 -23.08 6.45
N ARG A 150 -22.69 -21.77 6.24
CA ARG A 150 -21.88 -21.12 5.19
C ARG A 150 -20.44 -21.03 5.67
N ILE A 151 -19.54 -21.77 5.02
CA ILE A 151 -18.10 -21.71 5.29
C ILE A 151 -17.50 -20.55 4.50
N VAL A 152 -16.67 -19.74 5.17
CA VAL A 152 -16.02 -18.59 4.54
C VAL A 152 -14.57 -18.91 4.28
N ALA A 153 -14.17 -18.80 3.01
CA ALA A 153 -12.79 -19.02 2.57
C ALA A 153 -12.16 -17.72 2.02
N PRO A 154 -10.82 -17.60 2.05
CA PRO A 154 -10.13 -16.46 1.46
C PRO A 154 -10.27 -16.43 -0.06
N ARG A 155 -10.46 -15.24 -0.60
CA ARG A 155 -10.58 -14.93 -2.03
C ARG A 155 -9.23 -14.58 -2.65
N LEU A 156 -8.26 -14.18 -1.82
CA LEU A 156 -6.96 -13.68 -2.24
C LEU A 156 -6.26 -14.63 -3.21
N GLN A 157 -5.76 -14.01 -4.28
CA GLN A 157 -4.89 -14.59 -5.28
C GLN A 157 -4.03 -13.46 -5.85
N TYR A 158 -2.71 -13.58 -5.75
CA TYR A 158 -1.79 -12.67 -6.42
C TYR A 158 -1.48 -13.15 -7.84
N LEU A 159 -1.36 -12.21 -8.76
CA LEU A 159 -0.95 -12.43 -10.14
C LEU A 159 0.58 -12.53 -10.27
N PRO A 160 1.10 -13.14 -11.36
CA PRO A 160 2.53 -13.14 -11.63
C PRO A 160 3.15 -11.73 -11.62
N PRO A 161 4.39 -11.58 -11.11
CA PRO A 161 5.03 -10.27 -11.05
C PRO A 161 5.23 -9.64 -12.44
N GLN A 162 4.95 -8.35 -12.53
CA GLN A 162 5.17 -7.52 -13.73
C GLN A 162 6.24 -6.47 -13.45
N GLU A 163 7.07 -6.15 -14.45
CA GLU A 163 8.07 -5.09 -14.34
C GLU A 163 7.42 -3.71 -14.42
N GLY A 164 7.97 -2.78 -13.64
CA GLY A 164 7.61 -1.38 -13.62
C GLY A 164 8.84 -0.52 -13.39
N GLY A 165 8.65 0.80 -13.49
CA GLY A 165 9.75 1.74 -13.34
C GLY A 165 9.31 3.19 -13.43
N ARG A 166 10.24 4.09 -13.14
CA ARG A 166 10.12 5.53 -13.41
C ARG A 166 11.48 6.12 -13.70
N VAL A 167 11.48 7.26 -14.39
CA VAL A 167 12.70 8.05 -14.58
C VAL A 167 12.69 9.21 -13.58
N THR A 168 13.77 9.39 -12.84
CA THR A 168 13.90 10.50 -11.89
C THR A 168 14.06 11.84 -12.60
N MET A 169 13.93 12.94 -11.86
CA MET A 169 14.21 14.29 -12.39
C MET A 169 15.67 14.47 -12.86
N THR A 170 16.60 13.63 -12.40
CA THR A 170 18.01 13.61 -12.80
C THR A 170 18.29 12.67 -13.97
N GLY A 171 17.27 11.97 -14.50
CA GLY A 171 17.39 11.05 -15.62
C GLY A 171 17.79 9.63 -15.25
N GLU A 172 17.80 9.28 -13.96
CA GLU A 172 18.12 7.91 -13.52
C GLU A 172 16.92 7.00 -13.73
N GLU A 173 17.15 5.83 -14.34
CA GLU A 173 16.12 4.81 -14.53
C GLU A 173 15.99 3.94 -13.29
N LEU A 174 14.80 3.94 -12.70
CA LEU A 174 14.44 3.08 -11.58
C LEU A 174 13.58 1.92 -12.07
N ARG A 175 13.87 0.71 -11.58
CA ARG A 175 13.15 -0.50 -11.96
C ARG A 175 12.74 -1.32 -10.75
N TRP A 176 11.59 -1.94 -10.84
CA TRP A 176 11.03 -2.83 -9.83
C TRP A 176 10.14 -3.89 -10.48
N LYS A 177 9.75 -4.90 -9.71
CA LYS A 177 8.65 -5.81 -10.03
C LYS A 177 7.52 -5.60 -9.04
N VAL A 178 6.28 -5.63 -9.51
CA VAL A 178 5.09 -5.59 -8.68
C VAL A 178 4.20 -6.80 -8.93
N SER A 179 3.57 -7.30 -7.87
CA SER A 179 2.54 -8.33 -7.96
C SER A 179 1.28 -7.83 -7.27
N PHE A 180 0.19 -7.83 -8.01
CA PHE A 180 -1.10 -7.29 -7.57
C PHE A 180 -2.08 -8.42 -7.26
N PRO A 181 -3.05 -8.19 -6.36
CA PRO A 181 -4.18 -9.09 -6.24
C PRO A 181 -4.91 -9.18 -7.60
N ALA A 182 -5.36 -10.38 -7.94
CA ALA A 182 -6.21 -10.62 -9.09
C ALA A 182 -7.50 -9.80 -8.93
N PRO A 183 -8.02 -9.19 -10.01
CA PRO A 183 -9.29 -8.48 -9.94
C PRO A 183 -10.42 -9.46 -9.56
N PRO A 184 -11.52 -8.98 -8.96
CA PRO A 184 -12.64 -9.84 -8.59
C PRO A 184 -13.21 -10.57 -9.80
N GLU A 185 -13.24 -11.90 -9.73
CA GLU A 185 -13.86 -12.79 -10.71
C GLU A 185 -14.54 -13.96 -9.97
N GLY A 186 -15.87 -13.96 -9.95
CA GLY A 186 -16.64 -14.91 -9.15
C GLY A 186 -16.35 -14.77 -7.65
N SER A 187 -15.86 -15.85 -7.02
CA SER A 187 -15.47 -15.89 -5.61
C SER A 187 -13.97 -15.61 -5.37
N LEU A 188 -13.20 -15.32 -6.42
CA LEU A 188 -11.76 -15.08 -6.34
C LEU A 188 -11.41 -13.62 -6.62
N GLY A 189 -10.25 -13.23 -6.10
CA GLY A 189 -9.70 -11.91 -6.33
C GLY A 189 -10.26 -10.83 -5.40
N ASN A 190 -9.63 -9.67 -5.47
CA ASN A 190 -9.92 -8.53 -4.61
C ASN A 190 -9.88 -7.25 -5.44
N PRO A 191 -10.76 -6.27 -5.19
CA PRO A 191 -10.60 -4.95 -5.78
C PRO A 191 -9.26 -4.35 -5.33
N ARG A 192 -8.71 -3.44 -6.13
CA ARG A 192 -7.50 -2.70 -5.74
C ARG A 192 -7.74 -1.94 -4.43
N SER A 193 -6.67 -1.68 -3.68
CA SER A 193 -6.74 -1.09 -2.33
C SER A 193 -7.31 -2.01 -1.23
N ALA A 194 -8.14 -3.00 -1.55
CA ALA A 194 -8.75 -3.90 -0.55
C ALA A 194 -7.73 -4.79 0.17
N VAL A 195 -6.64 -5.14 -0.49
CA VAL A 195 -5.47 -5.83 0.06
C VAL A 195 -4.23 -5.22 -0.59
N PRO A 196 -3.05 -5.29 0.04
CA PRO A 196 -1.88 -4.65 -0.53
C PRO A 196 -1.40 -5.38 -1.78
N PHE A 197 -0.59 -4.69 -2.57
CA PHE A 197 0.27 -5.33 -3.57
C PHE A 197 1.71 -5.40 -3.07
N TRP A 198 2.55 -6.18 -3.74
CA TRP A 198 3.97 -6.33 -3.36
C TRP A 198 4.87 -5.64 -4.37
N CYS A 199 5.95 -5.00 -3.90
CA CYS A 199 6.97 -4.38 -4.74
C CYS A 199 8.36 -4.89 -4.36
N ALA A 200 9.10 -5.40 -5.34
CA ALA A 200 10.49 -5.80 -5.21
C ALA A 200 11.37 -4.89 -6.07
N ASP A 201 12.31 -4.21 -5.44
CA ASP A 201 13.29 -3.35 -6.08
C ASP A 201 14.24 -4.14 -6.98
N LEU A 202 14.39 -3.74 -8.26
CA LEU A 202 15.43 -4.27 -9.15
C LEU A 202 16.64 -3.33 -9.22
N THR A 203 16.42 -2.03 -9.04
CA THR A 203 17.45 -1.02 -8.80
C THR A 203 17.58 -0.73 -7.32
N ALA A 204 18.73 -0.26 -6.86
CA ALA A 204 18.96 -0.01 -5.44
C ALA A 204 17.90 0.93 -4.83
N ARG A 205 17.21 0.47 -3.77
CA ARG A 205 16.03 1.13 -3.18
C ARG A 205 16.26 2.60 -2.85
N GLN A 206 17.45 2.98 -2.39
CA GLN A 206 17.77 4.37 -2.03
C GLN A 206 17.67 5.36 -3.21
N LEU A 207 17.74 4.87 -4.45
CA LEU A 207 17.51 5.68 -5.64
C LEU A 207 16.00 5.95 -5.84
N ARG A 208 15.15 4.98 -5.51
CA ARG A 208 13.68 5.12 -5.52
C ARG A 208 13.16 5.91 -4.32
N VAL A 209 13.77 5.70 -3.15
CA VAL A 209 13.36 6.21 -1.85
C VAL A 209 14.51 7.03 -1.23
N PRO A 210 14.58 8.35 -1.52
CA PRO A 210 15.69 9.20 -1.09
C PRO A 210 15.60 9.54 0.41
N LEU A 211 16.17 8.69 1.27
CA LEU A 211 16.17 8.87 2.74
C LEU A 211 16.83 10.18 3.21
N THR A 212 17.65 10.84 2.37
CA THR A 212 18.23 12.16 2.67
C THR A 212 17.18 13.27 2.78
N ARG A 213 15.95 13.00 2.33
CA ARG A 213 14.80 13.91 2.36
C ARG A 213 13.69 13.44 3.29
N SER A 214 14.03 12.57 4.26
CA SER A 214 13.07 11.91 5.14
C SER A 214 12.76 12.66 6.44
N MET A 215 13.46 13.77 6.69
CA MET A 215 13.24 14.61 7.87
C MET A 215 12.25 15.71 7.55
N HIS A 216 11.22 15.86 8.39
CA HIS A 216 10.12 16.81 8.20
C HIS A 216 10.15 17.91 9.25
N GLU A 217 9.72 19.12 8.91
CA GLU A 217 9.60 20.25 9.85
C GLU A 217 8.52 19.96 10.93
N ASN A 218 7.46 19.26 10.54
CA ASN A 218 6.44 18.77 11.47
C ASN A 218 6.89 17.56 12.31
N ARG A 219 8.13 17.09 12.10
CA ARG A 219 8.79 15.98 12.80
C ARG A 219 8.02 14.66 12.79
N SER A 220 7.13 14.45 11.82
CA SER A 220 6.39 13.19 11.68
C SER A 220 7.36 12.05 11.36
N PRO A 221 7.49 11.02 12.22
CA PRO A 221 8.49 9.97 12.06
C PRO A 221 8.02 8.77 11.23
N GLY A 222 6.77 8.74 10.74
CA GLY A 222 6.24 7.60 9.99
C GLY A 222 4.74 7.39 10.16
N ILE A 223 4.24 6.31 9.55
CA ILE A 223 2.85 5.86 9.64
C ILE A 223 2.64 5.15 10.99
N ALA A 224 1.51 5.45 11.63
CA ALA A 224 1.11 4.85 12.91
C ALA A 224 0.09 3.72 12.72
N GLU A 225 -0.91 3.95 11.87
CA GLU A 225 -2.01 3.03 11.64
C GLU A 225 -2.59 3.21 10.24
N ILE A 226 -3.12 2.12 9.71
CA ILE A 226 -3.92 2.07 8.50
C ILE A 226 -5.29 1.47 8.85
N THR A 227 -6.37 2.11 8.44
CA THR A 227 -7.72 1.57 8.55
C THR A 227 -8.20 1.09 7.19
N LEU A 228 -8.69 -0.15 7.12
CA LEU A 228 -9.30 -0.76 5.96
C LEU A 228 -10.81 -0.88 6.19
N LEU A 229 -11.63 -0.32 5.31
CA LEU A 229 -13.09 -0.28 5.42
C LEU A 229 -13.78 -1.22 4.44
N TYR A 230 -14.74 -2.03 4.92
CA TYR A 230 -15.49 -3.00 4.12
C TYR A 230 -17.00 -2.99 4.44
N ALA A 231 -17.85 -3.20 3.42
CA ALA A 231 -19.31 -3.16 3.53
C ALA A 231 -19.96 -4.52 3.83
N ARG A 232 -19.42 -5.62 3.28
CA ARG A 232 -20.03 -6.97 3.37
C ARG A 232 -18.99 -8.08 3.46
N ASP A 233 -19.42 -9.26 3.93
CA ASP A 233 -18.58 -10.48 4.06
C ASP A 233 -17.21 -10.18 4.71
N THR A 234 -17.24 -9.42 5.82
CA THR A 234 -16.04 -8.86 6.47
C THR A 234 -15.09 -9.94 6.98
N VAL A 235 -15.59 -11.15 7.24
CA VAL A 235 -14.76 -12.33 7.54
C VAL A 235 -13.86 -12.66 6.36
N ALA A 236 -14.37 -12.73 5.12
CA ALA A 236 -13.55 -13.03 3.95
C ALA A 236 -12.49 -11.95 3.72
N ALA A 237 -12.87 -10.67 3.83
CA ALA A 237 -11.93 -9.56 3.74
C ALA A 237 -10.83 -9.65 4.80
N TYR A 238 -11.18 -10.01 6.03
CA TYR A 238 -10.23 -10.18 7.12
C TYR A 238 -9.29 -11.39 6.92
N LEU A 239 -9.80 -12.51 6.38
CA LEU A 239 -9.00 -13.65 5.94
C LEU A 239 -7.99 -13.22 4.86
N ASP A 240 -8.46 -12.48 3.85
CA ASP A 240 -7.64 -11.98 2.75
C ASP A 240 -6.53 -11.06 3.25
N VAL A 241 -6.87 -10.07 4.10
CA VAL A 241 -5.89 -9.16 4.70
C VAL A 241 -4.87 -9.94 5.51
N SER A 242 -5.29 -10.87 6.37
CA SER A 242 -4.32 -11.57 7.23
C SER A 242 -3.40 -12.49 6.44
N LEU A 243 -3.89 -13.13 5.38
CA LEU A 243 -3.05 -13.87 4.44
C LEU A 243 -2.07 -12.95 3.72
N ALA A 244 -2.54 -11.81 3.21
CA ALA A 244 -1.67 -10.83 2.57
C ALA A 244 -0.58 -10.31 3.52
N LEU A 245 -0.87 -10.26 4.83
CA LEU A 245 0.07 -9.83 5.86
C LEU A 245 0.83 -10.99 6.52
N ASN A 246 0.77 -12.19 5.93
CA ASN A 246 1.41 -13.42 6.41
C ASN A 246 1.17 -13.70 7.91
N GLN A 247 -0.03 -13.37 8.40
CA GLN A 247 -0.43 -13.52 9.80
C GLN A 247 -1.47 -14.63 9.92
N PRO A 248 -1.15 -15.74 10.62
CA PRO A 248 -2.08 -16.86 10.76
C PRO A 248 -3.35 -16.41 11.50
N ILE A 249 -4.48 -16.99 11.09
CA ILE A 249 -5.76 -16.83 11.79
C ILE A 249 -6.29 -18.21 12.13
N ASP A 250 -6.76 -18.37 13.35
CA ASP A 250 -7.74 -19.39 13.68
C ASP A 250 -9.15 -18.81 13.43
N ALA A 251 -9.80 -19.24 12.34
CA ALA A 251 -11.13 -18.75 11.98
C ALA A 251 -12.18 -19.01 13.07
N ALA A 252 -12.00 -20.05 13.90
CA ALA A 252 -12.92 -20.38 14.99
C ALA A 252 -12.86 -19.38 16.16
N THR A 253 -11.80 -18.56 16.21
CA THR A 253 -11.61 -17.55 17.27
C THR A 253 -12.14 -16.17 16.89
N LEU A 254 -12.63 -15.99 15.66
CA LEU A 254 -13.11 -14.71 15.19
C LEU A 254 -14.46 -14.36 15.83
N PRO A 255 -14.65 -13.12 16.30
CA PRO A 255 -15.93 -12.68 16.83
C PRO A 255 -16.88 -12.45 15.65
N ILE A 256 -17.68 -13.46 15.31
CA ILE A 256 -18.56 -13.47 14.14
C ILE A 256 -20.03 -13.45 14.59
N SER A 257 -20.84 -12.61 13.96
CA SER A 257 -22.29 -12.56 14.12
C SER A 257 -23.01 -13.66 13.33
N SER A 258 -24.31 -13.85 13.55
CA SER A 258 -25.13 -14.81 12.79
C SER A 258 -25.17 -14.55 11.28
N GLU A 259 -24.81 -13.35 10.82
CA GLU A 259 -24.77 -12.96 9.41
C GLU A 259 -23.37 -13.11 8.78
N LEU A 260 -22.44 -13.80 9.46
CA LEU A 260 -21.03 -13.94 9.04
C LEU A 260 -20.30 -12.61 8.89
N GLN A 261 -20.70 -11.62 9.69
CA GLN A 261 -19.98 -10.37 9.84
C GLN A 261 -19.16 -10.38 11.12
N LEU A 262 -17.95 -9.83 11.07
CA LEU A 262 -17.18 -9.56 12.27
C LEU A 262 -17.90 -8.56 13.18
N VAL A 263 -17.88 -8.81 14.48
CA VAL A 263 -18.47 -7.92 15.48
C VAL A 263 -17.62 -6.65 15.58
N PRO A 264 -18.20 -5.46 15.31
CA PRO A 264 -17.48 -4.19 15.42
C PRO A 264 -16.82 -4.02 16.80
N ASN A 265 -15.65 -3.36 16.82
CA ASN A 265 -14.82 -3.12 18.01
C ASN A 265 -14.19 -4.36 18.68
N GLN A 266 -14.47 -5.58 18.21
CA GLN A 266 -13.81 -6.81 18.67
C GLN A 266 -12.82 -7.38 17.65
N ILE A 267 -12.70 -6.71 16.51
CA ILE A 267 -11.85 -7.14 15.40
C ILE A 267 -10.38 -7.00 15.79
N PRO A 268 -9.59 -8.08 15.83
CA PRO A 268 -8.18 -7.97 16.15
C PRO A 268 -7.47 -7.19 15.03
N HIS A 269 -6.63 -6.22 15.40
CA HIS A 269 -5.79 -5.55 14.41
C HIS A 269 -4.72 -6.51 13.88
N ARG A 270 -4.19 -6.19 12.71
CA ARG A 270 -2.99 -6.81 12.14
C ARG A 270 -1.80 -5.88 12.25
N LEU A 271 -0.61 -6.43 12.05
CA LEU A 271 0.64 -5.69 12.17
C LEU A 271 1.37 -5.65 10.83
N LEU A 272 2.06 -4.55 10.58
CA LEU A 272 3.12 -4.44 9.58
C LEU A 272 4.38 -3.99 10.28
N ALA A 273 5.54 -4.37 9.75
CA ALA A 273 6.79 -3.76 10.16
C ALA A 273 6.92 -2.38 9.48
N ALA A 274 7.38 -1.38 10.23
CA ALA A 274 8.03 -0.24 9.61
C ALA A 274 9.48 -0.67 9.29
N PRO A 275 10.00 -0.42 8.08
CA PRO A 275 11.36 -0.79 7.73
C PRO A 275 12.36 -0.09 8.67
N ALA A 276 13.48 -0.75 9.00
CA ALA A 276 14.58 -0.05 9.66
C ALA A 276 15.35 0.74 8.59
N PRO A 277 15.81 1.98 8.86
CA PRO A 277 16.71 2.65 7.94
C PRO A 277 17.94 1.76 7.71
N ALA A 278 18.26 1.49 6.44
CA ALA A 278 19.43 0.69 6.10
C ALA A 278 20.68 1.30 6.78
N PRO A 279 21.55 0.48 7.38
CA PRO A 279 22.79 0.99 7.95
C PRO A 279 23.58 1.70 6.84
N LYS A 280 24.15 2.87 7.16
CA LYS A 280 25.01 3.59 6.21
C LYS A 280 26.13 2.63 5.76
N PRO A 281 26.48 2.59 4.47
CA PRO A 281 27.67 1.87 4.03
C PRO A 281 28.86 2.41 4.82
N ASP A 282 29.57 1.50 5.49
CA ASP A 282 30.69 1.81 6.37
C ASP A 282 31.82 2.42 5.53
N THR A 283 31.90 3.75 5.49
CA THR A 283 32.98 4.47 4.80
C THR A 283 34.29 4.43 5.59
N THR A 284 34.37 3.64 6.67
CA THR A 284 35.54 3.52 7.55
C THR A 284 36.45 2.32 7.25
N LEU A 285 36.41 1.76 6.04
CA LEU A 285 37.52 0.91 5.53
C LEU A 285 38.65 1.76 4.92
N ALA A 286 39.13 2.75 5.68
CA ALA A 286 40.39 3.45 5.40
C ALA A 286 40.91 4.19 6.64
N LYS A 287 41.11 3.47 7.75
CA LYS A 287 42.18 3.65 8.75
C LYS A 287 41.82 2.84 9.98
N GLY A 288 42.69 1.88 10.30
CA GLY A 288 42.56 1.07 11.51
C GLY A 288 42.67 1.94 12.76
N GLU A 289 41.70 1.80 13.65
CA GLU A 289 41.84 1.70 15.10
C GLU A 289 40.44 1.47 15.66
N GLY A 290 40.25 0.32 16.31
CA GLY A 290 38.94 -0.16 16.73
C GLY A 290 38.39 0.61 17.93
N HIS A 291 37.16 1.10 17.81
CA HIS A 291 36.25 1.34 18.92
C HIS A 291 34.91 0.66 18.58
N PRO A 292 34.31 -0.14 19.50
CA PRO A 292 33.00 -0.72 19.26
C PRO A 292 31.95 0.39 19.36
N HIS A 293 31.61 1.01 18.23
CA HIS A 293 30.40 1.81 18.14
C HIS A 293 29.21 0.85 18.25
N HIS A 294 28.61 0.79 19.44
CA HIS A 294 27.24 0.30 19.59
C HIS A 294 26.32 1.21 18.77
N GLN A 295 26.10 0.84 17.52
CA GLN A 295 25.03 1.39 16.70
C GLN A 295 23.74 0.92 17.38
N ALA A 296 23.09 1.81 18.12
CA ALA A 296 21.80 1.52 18.74
C ALA A 296 20.83 1.09 17.64
N GLN A 297 20.49 -0.20 17.59
CA GLN A 297 19.41 -0.68 16.75
C GLN A 297 18.15 0.06 17.21
N MET A 298 17.61 0.90 16.33
CA MET A 298 16.30 1.50 16.57
C MET A 298 15.31 0.36 16.79
N PRO A 299 14.48 0.39 17.86
CA PRO A 299 13.52 -0.67 18.11
C PRO A 299 12.61 -0.82 16.89
N GLN A 300 12.37 -2.06 16.47
CA GLN A 300 11.47 -2.37 15.37
C GLN A 300 10.10 -1.79 15.67
N ARG A 301 9.62 -0.88 14.82
CA ARG A 301 8.31 -0.25 14.95
C ARG A 301 7.29 -1.07 14.18
N PHE A 302 6.09 -1.21 14.74
CA PHE A 302 4.96 -1.84 14.07
C PHE A 302 3.91 -0.80 13.73
N ILE A 303 3.24 -1.00 12.60
CA ILE A 303 2.12 -0.22 12.11
C ILE A 303 0.88 -1.08 12.29
N ARG A 304 -0.17 -0.55 12.94
CA ARG A 304 -1.43 -1.28 13.08
C ARG A 304 -2.21 -1.22 11.77
N VAL A 305 -2.84 -2.33 11.42
CA VAL A 305 -3.81 -2.42 10.34
C VAL A 305 -5.14 -2.81 10.96
N VAL A 306 -6.05 -1.85 11.02
CA VAL A 306 -7.38 -2.00 11.59
C VAL A 306 -8.34 -2.35 10.47
N VAL A 307 -9.15 -3.40 10.66
CA VAL A 307 -10.26 -3.70 9.76
C VAL A 307 -11.53 -3.15 10.40
N LYS A 308 -12.18 -2.20 9.70
CA LYS A 308 -13.44 -1.57 10.07
C LYS A 308 -14.56 -2.14 9.21
N VAL A 309 -15.68 -2.46 9.86
CA VAL A 309 -16.95 -2.78 9.18
C VAL A 309 -17.70 -1.48 9.00
N ALA A 310 -18.28 -1.25 7.82
CA ALA A 310 -19.12 -0.09 7.58
C ALA A 310 -20.38 -0.14 8.46
N GLU A 311 -20.57 0.87 9.31
CA GLU A 311 -21.68 0.91 10.27
C GLU A 311 -22.64 2.08 10.01
N ASP A 312 -22.16 3.16 9.39
CA ASP A 312 -22.93 4.39 9.21
C ASP A 312 -23.02 4.86 7.73
N PRO A 313 -23.94 5.80 7.41
CA PRO A 313 -24.11 6.28 6.04
C PRO A 313 -22.86 6.90 5.40
N GLN A 314 -21.92 7.43 6.19
CA GLN A 314 -20.68 8.02 5.66
C GLN A 314 -19.73 6.92 5.20
N ASP A 315 -19.66 5.80 5.94
CA ASP A 315 -18.90 4.63 5.53
C ASP A 315 -19.42 4.07 4.20
N PHE A 316 -20.74 3.89 4.07
CA PHE A 316 -21.32 3.39 2.83
C PHE A 316 -21.12 4.35 1.66
N ALA A 317 -21.25 5.67 1.89
CA ALA A 317 -20.98 6.68 0.86
C ALA A 317 -19.49 6.71 0.45
N TRP A 318 -18.56 6.46 1.40
CA TRP A 318 -17.15 6.31 1.08
C TRP A 318 -16.92 5.11 0.17
N ILE A 319 -17.46 3.94 0.53
CA ILE A 319 -17.29 2.70 -0.24
C ILE A 319 -17.90 2.84 -1.64
N GLU A 320 -19.07 3.46 -1.77
CA GLU A 320 -19.69 3.71 -3.09
C GLU A 320 -18.77 4.56 -3.98
N ARG A 321 -18.08 5.53 -3.38
CA ARG A 321 -17.23 6.47 -4.10
C ARG A 321 -15.84 5.92 -4.41
N HIS A 322 -15.19 5.27 -3.45
CA HIS A 322 -13.78 4.90 -3.48
C HIS A 322 -13.52 3.38 -3.58
N GLY A 323 -14.54 2.57 -3.33
CA GLY A 323 -14.42 1.13 -3.14
C GLY A 323 -14.05 0.75 -1.70
N GLU A 324 -14.00 -0.55 -1.44
CA GLU A 324 -13.52 -1.11 -0.17
C GLU A 324 -11.98 -1.12 -0.12
N GLY A 325 -11.41 -1.05 1.08
CA GLY A 325 -9.97 -1.07 1.30
C GLY A 325 -9.47 0.13 2.08
N LEU A 326 -8.30 0.66 1.69
CA LEU A 326 -7.64 1.76 2.39
C LEU A 326 -8.57 2.97 2.57
N TYR A 327 -8.89 3.27 3.82
CA TYR A 327 -9.85 4.30 4.23
C TYR A 327 -9.14 5.46 4.91
N GLU A 328 -8.41 5.19 5.99
CA GLU A 328 -7.70 6.20 6.78
C GLU A 328 -6.26 5.80 7.01
N VAL A 329 -5.41 6.81 7.14
CA VAL A 329 -3.98 6.67 7.45
C VAL A 329 -3.67 7.61 8.60
N ALA A 330 -3.30 7.06 9.75
CA ALA A 330 -2.79 7.83 10.86
C ALA A 330 -1.27 7.98 10.72
N ILE A 331 -0.79 9.22 10.76
CA ILE A 331 0.63 9.55 10.79
C ILE A 331 0.99 9.94 12.23
N TYR A 332 2.15 9.50 12.72
CA TYR A 332 2.64 9.99 14.00
C TYR A 332 2.85 11.50 13.95
N GLY A 333 2.08 12.26 14.75
CA GLY A 333 2.28 13.69 14.90
C GLY A 333 3.31 13.99 15.99
N ALA A 334 4.23 14.92 15.73
CA ALA A 334 4.92 15.62 16.81
C ALA A 334 4.15 16.91 17.12
N CYS A 335 3.44 16.95 18.24
CA CYS A 335 2.80 18.18 18.72
C CYS A 335 3.92 19.22 19.00
N PRO A 336 3.91 20.47 18.45
CA PRO A 336 2.74 21.32 18.16
C PRO A 336 2.78 22.08 16.80
N CYS A 337 3.34 21.52 15.71
CA CYS A 337 3.51 22.26 14.45
C CYS A 337 2.24 22.37 13.57
N LEU A 338 1.20 21.59 13.86
CA LEU A 338 -0.05 21.58 13.08
C LEU A 338 -1.01 22.74 13.40
N ALA A 339 -0.60 23.67 14.27
CA ALA A 339 -1.38 24.84 14.69
C ALA A 339 -1.04 26.12 13.90
N ARG A 340 -0.67 26.02 12.62
CA ARG A 340 -0.72 27.18 11.73
C ARG A 340 -2.06 27.16 11.03
N GLU A 341 -2.87 28.18 11.30
CA GLU A 341 -4.22 28.33 10.77
C GLU A 341 -4.26 28.06 9.25
N PRO A 342 -5.24 27.28 8.76
CA PRO A 342 -5.42 27.12 7.33
C PRO A 342 -5.83 28.46 6.72
N CYS A 343 -5.16 28.88 5.64
CA CYS A 343 -5.77 29.78 4.69
C CYS A 343 -7.13 29.18 4.29
N GLU A 344 -8.18 29.97 4.44
CA GLU A 344 -9.58 29.56 4.37
C GLU A 344 -9.91 28.50 3.30
N GLY A 345 -10.62 27.44 3.72
CA GLY A 345 -11.57 26.76 2.82
C GLY A 345 -11.26 25.34 2.31
N GLY A 346 -10.48 24.51 3.00
CA GLY A 346 -10.35 23.10 2.63
C GLY A 346 -10.14 22.18 3.82
N LYS A 347 -11.14 21.34 4.14
CA LYS A 347 -10.91 20.12 4.95
C LYS A 347 -10.21 19.11 4.05
N ILE A 348 -9.11 18.52 4.55
CA ILE A 348 -8.36 17.43 3.89
C ILE A 348 -9.19 16.15 3.94
#